data_AF-A0AA35N8D9-F1
#
_entry.id   AF-A0AA35N8D9-F1
#
_cell.length_a   1.000
_cell.length_b   1.000
_cell.length_c   1.000
_cell.angle_alpha   90.00
_cell.angle_beta   90.00
_cell.angle_gamma   90.00
#
_symmetry.space_group_name_H-M   'P 1'
#
loop_
_entity.id
_entity.type
_entity.pdbx_description
1 polymer ?
#
loop_
_entity_poly.entity_id
_entity_poly.type
_entity_poly.pdbx_seq_one_letter_code
_entity_poly.pdbx_strand_id
1 'polypeptide(L)'
;MKKAQNRLGWIEKDNPNMLKWAIRYLNNHRANIPEQTTYDGLIRESEKWPESSEIRELLRKMKGAWRQKKLRESLNGKKPSNFILSTSAKKCLENLAKSRRSNITETLEWLIKNGLEVKSQYRDQLNELNKSHRKQLDSYQVAAVTLTEKLSEALTESCKLTLQIETLTPSPESLPTPQKDQIEKLFRKKKSTLLKSNTIIKRDAIRTHERQIQPTTHYLEQEQEQ
;
A
#
# COMPACT_ATOMS: atom_id res chain seq x y z
N MET A 1 -27.58 -56.49 -41.03
CA MET A 1 -27.27 -55.09 -41.44
C MET A 1 -26.32 -54.49 -40.42
N LYS A 2 -25.11 -54.07 -40.81
CA LYS A 2 -24.15 -53.45 -39.87
C LYS A 2 -24.64 -52.03 -39.54
N LYS A 3 -24.76 -51.69 -38.24
CA LYS A 3 -25.07 -50.31 -37.79
C LYS A 3 -24.04 -49.36 -38.41
N ALA A 4 -24.50 -48.35 -39.15
CA ALA A 4 -23.64 -47.25 -39.60
C ALA A 4 -23.00 -46.63 -38.36
N GLN A 5 -21.68 -46.74 -38.25
CA GLN A 5 -20.95 -46.19 -37.13
C GLN A 5 -20.90 -44.68 -37.35
N ASN A 6 -21.55 -43.90 -36.47
CA ASN A 6 -21.57 -42.44 -36.56
C ASN A 6 -20.16 -41.88 -36.30
N ARG A 7 -19.33 -41.82 -37.36
CA ARG A 7 -17.92 -41.41 -37.32
C ARG A 7 -17.75 -39.94 -36.88
N LEU A 8 -18.81 -39.15 -37.02
CA LEU A 8 -18.88 -37.73 -36.65
C LEU A 8 -19.77 -37.48 -35.43
N GLY A 9 -20.16 -38.51 -34.67
CA GLY A 9 -21.08 -38.40 -33.54
C GLY A 9 -20.56 -37.63 -32.33
N TRP A 10 -19.33 -37.11 -32.41
CA TRP A 10 -18.77 -36.18 -31.43
C TRP A 10 -19.11 -34.71 -31.74
N ILE A 11 -19.69 -34.42 -32.91
CA ILE A 11 -20.19 -33.09 -33.27
C ILE A 11 -21.55 -32.87 -32.59
N GLU A 12 -21.70 -31.74 -31.91
CA GLU A 12 -22.95 -31.36 -31.24
C GLU A 12 -23.94 -30.81 -32.29
N LYS A 13 -25.12 -31.44 -32.40
CA LYS A 13 -26.17 -31.04 -33.36
C LYS A 13 -26.65 -29.59 -33.14
N ASP A 14 -26.73 -29.17 -31.87
CA ASP A 14 -27.23 -27.85 -31.48
C ASP A 14 -26.15 -26.76 -31.49
N ASN A 15 -24.95 -27.06 -31.99
CA ASN A 15 -23.82 -26.13 -32.02
C ASN A 15 -23.50 -25.69 -33.47
N PRO A 16 -24.16 -24.65 -34.00
CA PRO A 16 -23.96 -24.21 -35.39
C PRO A 16 -22.52 -23.73 -35.64
N ASN A 17 -21.85 -23.18 -34.63
CA ASN A 17 -20.44 -22.76 -34.73
C ASN A 17 -19.50 -23.96 -34.91
N MET A 18 -19.78 -25.06 -34.21
CA MET A 18 -19.03 -26.32 -34.35
C MET A 18 -19.25 -26.94 -35.73
N LEU A 19 -20.50 -26.94 -36.21
CA LEU A 19 -20.83 -27.45 -37.54
C LEU A 19 -20.12 -26.65 -38.65
N LYS A 20 -20.23 -25.32 -38.62
CA LYS A 20 -19.55 -24.44 -39.59
C LYS A 20 -18.02 -24.62 -39.54
N TRP A 21 -17.46 -24.77 -38.34
CA TRP A 21 -16.04 -25.04 -38.18
C TRP A 21 -15.64 -26.41 -38.75
N ALA A 22 -16.44 -27.46 -38.52
CA ALA A 22 -16.18 -28.80 -39.01
C ALA A 22 -16.20 -28.84 -40.55
N ILE A 23 -17.20 -28.21 -41.19
CA ILE A 23 -17.28 -28.11 -42.65
C ILE A 23 -16.03 -27.40 -43.21
N ARG A 24 -15.64 -26.26 -42.62
CA ARG A 24 -14.42 -25.55 -43.01
C ARG A 24 -13.16 -26.40 -42.83
N TYR A 25 -13.05 -27.12 -41.71
CA TYR A 25 -11.92 -28.00 -41.44
C TYR A 25 -11.81 -29.10 -42.50
N LEU A 26 -12.92 -29.75 -42.84
CA LEU A 26 -12.99 -30.81 -43.84
C LEU A 26 -12.70 -30.28 -45.26
N ASN A 27 -13.19 -29.10 -45.61
CA ASN A 27 -12.90 -28.46 -46.91
C ASN A 27 -11.42 -28.11 -47.06
N ASN A 28 -10.78 -27.63 -46.00
CA ASN A 28 -9.32 -27.43 -45.99
C ASN A 28 -8.53 -28.74 -46.18
N HIS A 29 -9.16 -29.89 -45.96
CA HIS A 29 -8.61 -31.23 -46.19
C HIS A 29 -9.27 -31.93 -47.39
N ARG A 30 -9.78 -31.15 -48.36
CA ARG A 30 -10.28 -31.60 -49.68
C ARG A 30 -11.59 -32.40 -49.69
N ALA A 31 -12.45 -32.23 -48.68
CA ALA A 31 -13.75 -32.93 -48.63
C ALA A 31 -14.87 -32.29 -49.49
N ASN A 32 -14.68 -31.06 -50.00
CA ASN A 32 -15.62 -30.32 -50.87
C ASN A 32 -17.10 -30.38 -50.44
N ILE A 33 -17.37 -30.10 -49.16
CA ILE A 33 -18.69 -30.07 -48.55
C ILE A 33 -19.27 -28.65 -48.65
N PRO A 34 -20.53 -28.47 -49.12
CA PRO A 34 -21.18 -27.16 -49.14
C PRO A 34 -21.24 -26.51 -47.75
N GLU A 35 -21.03 -25.19 -47.68
CA GLU A 35 -21.03 -24.47 -46.39
C GLU A 35 -22.40 -24.48 -45.68
N GLN A 36 -23.48 -24.64 -46.44
CA GLN A 36 -24.87 -24.69 -45.96
C GLN A 36 -25.32 -26.10 -45.56
N THR A 37 -24.42 -27.09 -45.54
CA THR A 37 -24.77 -28.46 -45.16
C THR A 37 -25.23 -28.52 -43.69
N THR A 38 -26.41 -29.12 -43.48
CA THR A 38 -26.95 -29.35 -42.13
C THR A 38 -26.20 -30.47 -41.42
N TYR A 39 -26.30 -30.54 -40.08
CA TYR A 39 -25.68 -31.62 -39.30
C TYR A 39 -26.05 -33.01 -39.85
N ASP A 40 -27.33 -33.27 -40.08
CA ASP A 40 -27.79 -34.56 -40.61
C ASP A 40 -27.26 -34.80 -42.04
N GLY A 41 -27.12 -33.74 -42.85
CA GLY A 41 -26.47 -33.83 -44.17
C GLY A 41 -25.00 -34.19 -44.09
N LEU A 42 -24.27 -33.65 -43.11
CA LEU A 42 -22.86 -33.95 -42.88
C LEU A 42 -22.65 -35.40 -42.41
N ILE A 43 -23.52 -35.90 -41.52
CA ILE A 43 -23.47 -37.30 -41.09
C ILE A 43 -23.68 -38.23 -42.29
N ARG A 44 -24.73 -38.00 -43.09
CA ARG A 44 -25.01 -38.80 -44.30
C ARG A 44 -23.87 -38.77 -45.31
N GLU A 45 -23.20 -37.63 -45.47
CA GLU A 45 -22.05 -37.53 -46.37
C GLU A 45 -20.85 -38.32 -45.83
N SER A 46 -20.64 -38.29 -44.52
CA SER A 46 -19.55 -39.03 -43.87
C SER A 46 -19.68 -40.56 -43.93
N GLU A 47 -20.91 -41.07 -44.08
CA GLU A 47 -21.20 -42.49 -44.26
C GLU A 47 -20.70 -43.01 -45.62
N LYS A 48 -20.62 -42.14 -46.64
CA LYS A 48 -20.13 -42.49 -47.98
C LYS A 48 -18.60 -42.57 -48.05
N TRP A 49 -17.88 -42.07 -47.04
CA TRP A 49 -16.43 -42.04 -47.06
C TRP A 49 -15.82 -43.43 -46.91
N PRO A 50 -14.71 -43.73 -47.62
CA PRO A 50 -14.05 -45.01 -47.52
C PRO A 50 -13.56 -45.27 -46.09
N GLU A 51 -13.62 -46.54 -45.66
CA GLU A 51 -13.05 -46.96 -44.37
C GLU A 51 -11.53 -47.12 -44.49
N SER A 52 -10.83 -46.01 -44.75
CA SER A 52 -9.36 -45.97 -44.87
C SER A 52 -8.71 -45.46 -43.58
N SER A 53 -7.44 -45.83 -43.38
CA SER A 53 -6.61 -45.30 -42.29
C SER A 53 -6.49 -43.77 -42.35
N GLU A 54 -6.44 -43.22 -43.56
CA GLU A 54 -6.34 -41.79 -43.83
C GLU A 54 -7.56 -41.02 -43.32
N ILE A 55 -8.78 -41.52 -43.61
CA ILE A 55 -10.02 -40.89 -43.13
C ILE A 55 -10.11 -40.99 -41.61
N ARG A 56 -9.76 -42.12 -41.00
CA ARG A 56 -9.72 -42.25 -39.53
C ARG A 56 -8.75 -41.26 -38.90
N GLU A 57 -7.57 -41.08 -39.49
CA GLU A 57 -6.56 -40.15 -39.00
C GLU A 57 -7.01 -38.69 -39.16
N LEU A 58 -7.64 -38.34 -40.29
CA LEU A 58 -8.21 -37.03 -40.52
C LEU A 58 -9.27 -36.69 -39.45
N LEU A 59 -10.18 -37.61 -39.16
CA LEU A 59 -11.22 -37.44 -38.15
C LEU A 59 -10.64 -37.29 -36.74
N ARG A 60 -9.60 -38.07 -36.41
CA ARG A 60 -8.87 -37.95 -35.14
C ARG A 60 -8.22 -36.58 -34.99
N LYS A 61 -7.53 -36.10 -36.03
CA LYS A 61 -6.91 -34.76 -36.07
C LYS A 61 -7.96 -33.66 -35.95
N MET A 62 -9.09 -33.79 -36.65
CA MET A 62 -10.20 -32.85 -36.57
C MET A 62 -10.73 -32.72 -35.14
N LYS A 63 -10.98 -33.84 -34.46
CA LYS A 63 -11.41 -33.83 -33.06
C LYS A 63 -10.38 -33.16 -32.15
N GLY A 64 -9.10 -33.43 -32.35
CA GLY A 64 -8.00 -32.77 -31.62
C GLY A 64 -7.96 -31.25 -31.84
N ALA A 65 -8.07 -30.81 -33.10
CA ALA A 65 -8.06 -29.41 -33.47
C ALA A 65 -9.25 -28.65 -32.86
N TRP A 66 -10.43 -29.26 -32.81
CA TRP A 66 -11.59 -28.66 -32.13
C TRP A 66 -11.35 -28.49 -30.63
N ARG A 67 -10.82 -29.52 -29.96
CA ARG A 67 -10.47 -29.44 -28.52
C ARG A 67 -9.48 -28.30 -28.26
N GLN A 68 -8.48 -28.14 -29.12
CA GLN A 68 -7.51 -27.06 -29.01
C GLN A 68 -8.13 -25.68 -29.28
N LYS A 69 -9.06 -25.58 -30.24
CA LYS A 69 -9.81 -24.35 -30.49
C LYS A 69 -10.65 -23.95 -29.27
N LYS A 70 -11.44 -24.89 -28.73
CA LYS A 70 -12.25 -24.67 -27.52
C LYS A 70 -11.39 -24.25 -26.33
N LEU A 71 -10.21 -24.86 -26.17
CA LEU A 71 -9.23 -24.45 -25.17
C LEU A 71 -8.77 -23.01 -25.38
N ARG A 72 -8.36 -22.64 -26.60
CA ARG A 72 -7.94 -21.26 -26.92
C ARG A 72 -9.04 -20.23 -26.65
N GLU A 73 -10.28 -20.55 -27.00
CA GLU A 73 -11.44 -19.70 -26.72
C GLU A 73 -11.70 -19.57 -25.20
N SER A 74 -11.53 -20.65 -24.43
CA SER A 74 -11.66 -20.61 -22.97
C SER A 74 -10.56 -19.81 -22.25
N LEU A 75 -9.45 -19.55 -22.94
CA LEU A 75 -8.30 -18.78 -22.43
C LEU A 75 -8.43 -17.27 -22.71
N ASN A 76 -9.59 -16.78 -23.14
CA ASN A 76 -9.76 -15.37 -23.44
C ASN A 76 -9.41 -14.51 -22.21
N GLY A 77 -8.40 -13.63 -22.35
CA GLY A 77 -7.83 -12.82 -21.26
C GLY A 77 -6.76 -13.52 -20.38
N LYS A 78 -6.54 -14.83 -20.53
CA LYS A 78 -5.53 -15.61 -19.77
C LYS A 78 -4.33 -15.93 -20.66
N LYS A 79 -3.13 -15.58 -20.20
CA LYS A 79 -1.87 -15.93 -20.90
C LYS A 79 -1.18 -17.08 -20.18
N PRO A 80 -0.90 -18.22 -20.86
CA PRO A 80 -0.12 -19.28 -20.25
C PRO A 80 1.27 -18.74 -19.91
N SER A 81 1.70 -18.93 -18.67
CA SER A 81 3.00 -18.51 -18.18
C SER A 81 3.74 -19.72 -17.63
N ASN A 82 4.94 -19.97 -18.14
CA ASN A 82 5.79 -21.08 -17.70
C ASN A 82 6.83 -20.54 -16.72
N PHE A 83 6.85 -21.10 -15.51
CA PHE A 83 7.83 -20.76 -14.49
C PHE A 83 8.50 -22.02 -13.97
N ILE A 84 9.78 -21.91 -13.65
CA ILE A 84 10.51 -22.96 -12.94
C ILE A 84 10.50 -22.58 -11.46
N LEU A 85 9.83 -23.40 -10.65
CA LEU A 85 9.79 -23.26 -9.20
C LEU A 85 10.68 -24.33 -8.57
N SER A 86 11.28 -24.01 -7.41
CA SER A 86 11.88 -25.06 -6.60
C SER A 86 10.84 -26.08 -6.15
N THR A 87 11.27 -27.31 -5.91
CA THR A 87 10.38 -28.39 -5.44
C THR A 87 9.67 -28.02 -4.14
N SER A 88 10.37 -27.33 -3.24
CA SER A 88 9.80 -26.83 -1.98
C SER A 88 8.71 -25.76 -2.22
N ALA A 89 8.98 -24.78 -3.07
CA ALA A 89 8.01 -23.72 -3.39
C ALA A 89 6.75 -24.29 -4.04
N LYS A 90 6.91 -25.24 -4.97
CA LYS A 90 5.78 -25.95 -5.60
C LYS A 90 4.95 -26.69 -4.56
N LYS A 91 5.58 -27.44 -3.65
CA LYS A 91 4.88 -28.18 -2.58
C LYS A 91 4.11 -27.25 -1.65
N CYS A 92 4.69 -26.11 -1.28
CA CYS A 92 4.00 -25.09 -0.49
C CYS A 92 2.78 -24.52 -1.23
N LEU A 93 2.92 -24.19 -2.52
CA LEU A 93 1.83 -23.69 -3.34
C LEU A 93 0.70 -24.72 -3.50
N GLU A 94 1.03 -26.00 -3.68
CA GLU A 94 0.06 -27.09 -3.74
C GLU A 94 -0.70 -27.27 -2.43
N ASN A 95 -0.01 -27.23 -1.29
CA ASN A 95 -0.63 -27.32 0.02
C ASN A 95 -1.57 -26.14 0.27
N LEU A 96 -1.15 -24.94 -0.13
CA LEU A 96 -1.97 -23.74 -0.04
C LEU A 96 -3.20 -23.80 -0.95
N ALA A 97 -3.05 -24.34 -2.17
CA ALA A 97 -4.18 -24.54 -3.07
C ALA A 97 -5.20 -25.52 -2.49
N LYS A 98 -4.73 -26.62 -1.89
CA LYS A 98 -5.56 -27.61 -1.20
C LYS A 98 -6.33 -27.01 -0.03
N SER A 99 -5.66 -26.25 0.85
CA SER A 99 -6.32 -25.64 2.01
C SER A 99 -7.42 -24.66 1.58
N ARG A 100 -7.21 -23.97 0.46
CA ARG A 100 -8.16 -23.02 -0.14
C ARG A 100 -9.22 -23.69 -1.03
N ARG A 101 -9.18 -25.00 -1.23
CA ARG A 101 -10.04 -25.73 -2.19
C ARG A 101 -10.08 -25.09 -3.58
N SER A 102 -8.94 -24.55 -4.01
CA SER A 102 -8.77 -23.83 -5.28
C SER A 102 -7.70 -24.50 -6.11
N ASN A 103 -7.61 -24.18 -7.41
CA ASN A 103 -6.49 -24.67 -8.21
C ASN A 103 -5.22 -23.84 -7.98
N ILE A 104 -4.08 -24.39 -8.41
CA ILE A 104 -2.75 -23.78 -8.24
C ILE A 104 -2.70 -22.39 -8.89
N THR A 105 -3.28 -22.24 -10.07
CA THR A 105 -3.29 -20.97 -10.82
C THR A 105 -4.10 -19.90 -10.11
N GLU A 106 -5.32 -20.21 -9.66
CA GLU A 106 -6.17 -19.32 -8.87
C GLU A 106 -5.49 -18.90 -7.56
N THR A 107 -4.82 -19.86 -6.91
CA THR A 107 -4.08 -19.60 -5.68
C THR A 107 -2.91 -18.65 -5.91
N LEU A 108 -2.19 -18.83 -7.04
CA LEU A 108 -1.09 -17.95 -7.42
C LEU A 108 -1.58 -16.54 -7.76
N GLU A 109 -2.65 -16.41 -8.55
CA GLU A 109 -3.27 -15.12 -8.85
C GLU A 109 -3.74 -14.40 -7.58
N TRP A 110 -4.34 -15.15 -6.65
CA TRP A 110 -4.74 -14.61 -5.35
C TRP A 110 -3.52 -14.13 -4.55
N LEU A 111 -2.45 -14.92 -4.47
CA LEU A 111 -1.22 -14.53 -3.77
C LEU A 111 -0.64 -13.24 -4.33
N ILE A 112 -0.62 -13.09 -5.67
CA ILE A 112 -0.12 -11.88 -6.33
C ILE A 112 -0.99 -10.67 -5.94
N LYS A 113 -2.31 -10.80 -6.03
CA LYS A 113 -3.24 -9.70 -5.68
C LYS A 113 -3.13 -9.30 -4.21
N ASN A 114 -3.11 -10.28 -3.31
CA ASN A 114 -3.05 -10.02 -1.86
C ASN A 114 -1.69 -9.49 -1.45
N GLY A 115 -0.60 -9.99 -2.05
CA GLY A 115 0.74 -9.47 -1.79
C GLY A 115 0.87 -7.99 -2.16
N LEU A 116 0.24 -7.56 -3.26
CA LEU A 116 0.20 -6.15 -3.66
C LEU A 116 -0.65 -5.30 -2.71
N GLU A 117 -1.82 -5.81 -2.32
CA GLU A 117 -2.73 -5.13 -1.40
C GLU A 117 -2.10 -4.93 -0.02
N VAL A 118 -1.55 -6.00 0.57
CA VAL A 118 -0.85 -5.97 1.86
C VAL A 118 0.31 -4.98 1.83
N LYS A 119 1.09 -4.95 0.74
CA LYS A 119 2.18 -3.98 0.57
C LYS A 119 1.67 -2.53 0.56
N SER A 120 0.54 -2.28 -0.09
CA SER A 120 -0.09 -0.94 -0.08
C SER A 120 -0.54 -0.57 1.33
N GLN A 121 -1.25 -1.47 2.00
CA GLN A 121 -1.77 -1.24 3.36
C GLN A 121 -0.64 -0.93 4.36
N TYR A 122 0.47 -1.68 4.33
CA TYR A 122 1.63 -1.38 5.17
C TYR A 122 2.24 -0.01 4.88
N ARG A 123 2.29 0.40 3.61
CA ARG A 123 2.79 1.73 3.22
C ARG A 123 1.88 2.84 3.75
N ASP A 124 0.58 2.65 3.66
CA ASP A 124 -0.41 3.63 4.12
C ASP A 124 -0.39 3.76 5.65
N GLN A 125 -0.30 2.64 6.37
CA GLN A 125 -0.11 2.63 7.82
C GLN A 125 1.18 3.36 8.24
N LEU A 126 2.29 3.12 7.53
CA LEU A 126 3.57 3.79 7.81
C LEU A 126 3.45 5.31 7.58
N ASN A 127 2.77 5.72 6.51
CA ASN A 127 2.56 7.13 6.19
C ASN A 127 1.70 7.83 7.26
N GLU A 128 0.60 7.23 7.69
CA GLU A 128 -0.26 7.79 8.73
C GLU A 128 0.45 7.86 10.09
N LEU A 129 1.22 6.83 10.45
CA LEU A 129 2.03 6.84 11.67
C LEU A 129 3.06 7.97 11.65
N ASN A 130 3.80 8.11 10.54
CA ASN A 130 4.78 9.19 10.38
C ASN A 130 4.14 10.57 10.41
N LYS A 131 2.96 10.73 9.82
CA LYS A 131 2.19 11.98 9.86
C LYS A 131 1.74 12.32 11.28
N SER A 132 1.28 11.33 12.04
CA SER A 132 0.92 11.49 13.46
C SER A 132 2.14 11.89 14.30
N HIS A 133 3.26 11.17 14.17
CA HIS A 133 4.49 11.49 14.89
C HIS A 133 5.02 12.89 14.55
N ARG A 134 4.95 13.30 13.27
CA ARG A 134 5.34 14.66 12.87
C ARG A 134 4.48 15.71 13.54
N LYS A 135 3.15 15.54 13.54
CA LYS A 135 2.24 16.45 14.25
C LYS A 135 2.52 16.51 15.75
N GLN A 136 2.82 15.38 16.38
CA GLN A 136 3.21 15.33 17.79
C GLN A 136 4.51 16.09 18.03
N LEU A 137 5.53 15.87 17.21
CA LEU A 137 6.80 16.61 17.28
C LEU A 137 6.58 18.12 17.14
N ASP A 138 5.79 18.55 16.15
CA ASP A 138 5.45 19.96 15.97
C ASP A 138 4.73 20.52 17.21
N SER A 139 3.80 19.76 17.80
CA SER A 139 3.11 20.17 19.03
C SER A 139 4.04 20.27 20.24
N TYR A 140 4.98 19.34 20.40
CA TYR A 140 5.98 19.37 21.47
C TYR A 140 6.95 20.53 21.29
N GLN A 141 7.32 20.83 20.05
CA GLN A 141 8.15 21.98 19.72
C GLN A 141 7.45 23.29 20.12
N VAL A 142 6.18 23.47 19.75
CA VAL A 142 5.38 24.65 20.11
C VAL A 142 5.21 24.76 21.63
N ALA A 143 4.90 23.66 22.31
CA ALA A 143 4.77 23.63 23.76
C ALA A 143 6.09 24.00 24.46
N ALA A 144 7.22 23.48 23.97
CA ALA A 144 8.53 23.79 24.52
C ALA A 144 8.90 25.27 24.36
N VAL A 145 8.62 25.88 23.19
CA VAL A 145 8.84 27.32 22.97
C VAL A 145 7.96 28.14 23.93
N THR A 146 6.67 27.85 24.00
CA THR A 146 5.72 28.56 24.86
C THR A 146 6.12 28.49 26.35
N LEU A 147 6.50 27.29 26.82
CA LEU A 147 6.97 27.12 28.20
C LEU A 147 8.27 27.87 28.47
N THR A 148 9.17 27.92 27.49
CA THR A 148 10.44 28.64 27.60
C THR A 148 10.22 30.15 27.72
N GLU A 149 9.30 30.71 26.95
CA GLU A 149 8.88 32.12 27.04
C GLU A 149 8.25 32.42 28.40
N LYS A 150 7.27 31.60 28.84
CA LYS A 150 6.60 31.78 30.13
C LYS A 150 7.55 31.66 31.32
N LEU A 151 8.51 30.73 31.26
CA LEU A 151 9.55 30.60 32.28
C LEU A 151 10.46 31.84 32.32
N SER A 152 10.79 32.41 31.15
CA SER A 152 11.57 33.64 31.05
C SER A 152 10.84 34.85 31.66
N GLU A 153 9.54 34.99 31.37
CA GLU A 153 8.68 36.02 31.96
C GLU A 153 8.62 35.89 33.49
N ALA A 154 8.24 34.71 34.00
CA ALA A 154 8.08 34.46 35.43
C ALA A 154 9.39 34.64 36.22
N LEU A 155 10.53 34.22 35.65
CA LEU A 155 11.84 34.46 36.26
C LEU A 155 12.19 35.94 36.30
N THR A 156 11.85 36.69 35.24
CA THR A 156 12.07 38.14 35.18
C THR A 156 11.24 38.85 36.25
N GLU A 157 9.95 38.53 36.36
CA GLU A 157 9.06 39.06 37.39
C GLU A 157 9.53 38.71 38.81
N SER A 158 9.91 37.45 39.05
CA SER A 158 10.47 37.04 40.34
C SER A 158 11.72 37.85 40.71
N CYS A 159 12.59 38.16 39.74
CA CYS A 159 13.76 39.01 39.99
C CYS A 159 13.37 40.45 40.34
N LYS A 160 12.40 41.04 39.61
CA LYS A 160 11.87 42.38 39.91
C LYS A 160 11.32 42.46 41.33
N LEU A 161 10.44 41.52 41.70
CA LEU A 161 9.83 41.47 43.03
C LEU A 161 10.88 41.26 44.13
N THR A 162 11.90 40.42 43.89
CA THR A 162 13.00 40.22 44.86
C THR A 162 13.73 41.53 45.13
N LEU A 163 14.08 42.28 44.08
CA LEU A 163 14.77 43.57 44.21
C LEU A 163 13.89 44.66 44.85
N GLN A 164 12.59 44.67 44.55
CA GLN A 164 11.65 45.58 45.19
C GLN A 164 11.52 45.30 46.69
N ILE A 165 11.45 44.03 47.09
CA ILE A 165 11.42 43.65 48.50
C ILE A 165 12.72 44.03 49.22
N GLU A 166 13.88 43.82 48.59
CA GLU A 166 15.19 44.19 49.15
C GLU A 166 15.37 45.72 49.30
N THR A 167 14.63 46.52 48.54
CA THR A 167 14.70 47.99 48.54
C THR A 167 13.61 48.67 49.37
N LEU A 168 12.61 47.91 49.86
CA LEU A 168 11.60 48.41 50.80
C LEU A 168 12.27 48.81 52.13
N THR A 169 12.58 50.09 52.26
CA THR A 169 12.70 50.76 53.55
C THR A 169 11.30 51.17 54.01
N PRO A 170 11.01 51.30 55.33
CA PRO A 170 9.67 51.54 55.86
C PRO A 170 9.13 52.97 55.61
N SER A 171 9.37 53.56 54.44
CA SER A 171 8.90 54.90 54.04
C SER A 171 7.97 54.80 52.81
N PRO A 172 6.82 55.52 52.77
CA PRO A 172 5.70 55.23 51.88
C PRO A 172 5.73 55.93 50.51
N GLU A 173 6.90 56.34 50.00
CA GLU A 173 6.99 57.00 48.70
C GLU A 173 7.37 56.01 47.60
N SER A 174 6.38 55.64 46.79
CA SER A 174 6.42 54.89 45.52
C SER A 174 7.47 53.78 45.37
N LEU A 175 7.01 52.55 45.12
CA LEU A 175 7.86 51.38 44.84
C LEU A 175 8.98 51.72 43.81
N PRO A 176 10.27 51.61 44.17
CA PRO A 176 11.34 51.91 43.24
C PRO A 176 11.41 50.84 42.13
N THR A 177 11.43 51.30 40.87
CA THR A 177 11.61 50.41 39.72
C THR A 177 13.07 49.92 39.67
N PRO A 178 13.33 48.60 39.75
CA PRO A 178 14.70 48.09 39.77
C PRO A 178 15.44 48.37 38.46
N GLN A 179 16.74 48.69 38.55
CA GLN A 179 17.59 48.90 37.37
C GLN A 179 17.75 47.62 36.53
N LYS A 180 17.70 47.78 35.20
CA LYS A 180 17.79 46.69 34.20
C LYS A 180 18.99 45.77 34.42
N ASP A 181 20.17 46.33 34.69
CA ASP A 181 21.41 45.57 34.94
C ASP A 181 21.34 44.69 36.19
N GLN A 182 20.61 45.12 37.22
CA GLN A 182 20.44 44.35 38.45
C GLN A 182 19.50 43.16 38.23
N ILE A 183 18.41 43.39 37.49
CA ILE A 183 17.48 42.34 37.08
C ILE A 183 18.22 41.27 36.26
N GLU A 184 19.05 41.68 35.28
CA GLU A 184 19.75 40.75 34.41
C GLU A 184 20.82 39.92 35.15
N LYS A 185 21.56 40.53 36.09
CA LYS A 185 22.51 39.81 36.95
C LYS A 185 21.81 38.75 37.81
N LEU A 186 20.71 39.11 38.48
CA LEU A 186 19.94 38.18 39.30
C LEU A 186 19.29 37.08 38.45
N PHE A 187 18.78 37.44 37.27
CA PHE A 187 18.20 36.49 36.32
C PHE A 187 19.22 35.44 35.90
N ARG A 188 20.43 35.85 35.50
CA ARG A 188 21.51 34.91 35.10
C ARG A 188 21.88 33.96 36.25
N LYS A 189 21.90 34.45 37.50
CA LYS A 189 22.18 33.64 38.70
C LYS A 189 21.06 32.64 38.99
N LYS A 190 19.78 33.08 39.01
CA LYS A 190 18.61 32.21 39.23
C LYS A 190 18.43 31.19 38.10
N LYS A 191 18.66 31.57 36.84
CA LYS A 191 18.64 30.67 35.68
C LYS A 191 19.71 29.58 35.78
N SER A 192 20.96 29.94 36.06
CA SER A 192 22.08 29.00 36.21
C SER A 192 21.82 27.97 37.32
N THR A 193 21.26 28.40 38.45
CA THR A 193 20.91 27.51 39.56
C THR A 193 19.76 26.57 39.19
N LEU A 194 18.70 27.07 38.55
CA LEU A 194 17.55 26.28 38.10
C LEU A 194 17.90 25.22 37.04
N LEU A 195 18.81 25.55 36.12
CA LEU A 195 19.27 24.60 35.09
C LEU A 195 20.21 23.53 35.67
N LYS A 196 21.00 23.86 36.70
CA LYS A 196 21.90 22.92 37.38
C LYS A 196 21.17 21.95 38.32
N SER A 197 20.03 22.36 38.89
CA SER A 197 19.23 21.51 39.79
C SER A 197 18.37 20.47 39.05
N ASN A 198 18.15 20.64 37.74
CA ASN A 198 17.37 19.70 36.94
C ASN A 198 18.23 18.55 36.40
N THR A 199 18.17 17.39 37.07
CA THR A 199 18.93 16.17 36.74
C THR A 199 18.43 15.43 35.48
N ILE A 200 17.29 15.85 34.91
CA ILE A 200 16.59 15.16 33.82
C ILE A 200 17.11 15.57 32.43
N ILE A 201 17.76 16.71 32.29
CA ILE A 201 18.17 17.27 30.99
C ILE A 201 19.59 16.78 30.65
N LYS A 202 19.76 16.01 29.57
CA LYS A 202 21.09 15.64 29.04
C LYS A 202 21.91 16.91 28.77
N ARG A 203 23.21 16.90 29.10
CA ARG A 203 24.11 18.08 29.01
C ARG A 203 24.04 18.84 27.68
N ASP A 204 23.80 18.17 26.57
CA ASP A 204 23.70 18.80 25.24
C ASP A 204 22.39 19.59 25.03
N ALA A 205 21.29 19.18 25.68
CA ALA A 205 20.03 19.91 25.66
C ALA A 205 20.06 21.17 26.54
N ILE A 206 20.87 21.16 27.61
CA ILE A 206 21.07 22.33 28.50
C ILE A 206 21.60 23.53 27.71
N ARG A 207 22.61 23.34 26.85
CA ARG A 207 23.19 24.42 26.03
C ARG A 207 22.20 25.07 25.06
N THR A 208 21.22 24.29 24.58
CA THR A 208 20.21 24.78 23.64
C THR A 208 19.15 25.59 24.38
N HIS A 209 18.66 25.11 25.54
CA HIS A 209 17.71 25.83 26.38
C HIS A 209 18.32 27.06 27.06
N GLU A 210 19.63 27.04 27.37
CA GLU A 210 20.37 28.20 27.85
C GLU A 210 20.35 29.37 26.87
N ARG A 211 20.27 29.12 25.56
CA ARG A 211 20.19 30.20 24.57
C ARG A 211 18.77 30.76 24.44
N GLN A 212 17.75 29.97 24.77
CA GLN A 212 16.34 30.31 24.54
C GLN A 212 15.69 31.03 25.73
N ILE A 213 16.13 30.77 26.97
CA ILE A 213 15.63 31.47 28.16
C ILE A 213 16.39 32.80 28.32
N GLN A 214 15.80 33.94 28.00
CA GLN A 214 16.46 35.25 28.10
C GLN A 214 15.63 36.23 28.93
N PRO A 215 16.23 37.26 29.54
CA PRO A 215 15.48 38.27 30.27
C PRO A 215 14.50 39.00 29.32
N THR A 216 13.21 39.02 29.68
CA THR A 216 12.19 39.73 28.89
C THR A 216 12.28 41.21 29.20
N THR A 217 13.04 41.97 28.40
CA THR A 217 13.35 43.39 28.66
C THR A 217 12.48 44.37 27.87
N HIS A 218 11.52 43.87 27.07
CA HIS A 218 10.78 44.66 26.08
C HIS A 218 9.71 45.62 26.67
N TYR A 219 9.46 45.58 27.98
CA TYR A 219 8.45 46.44 28.63
C TYR A 219 9.02 47.69 29.31
N LEU A 220 10.33 47.95 29.23
CA LEU A 220 10.92 49.12 29.91
C LEU A 220 10.97 50.40 29.05
N GLU A 221 10.59 50.34 27.78
CA GLU A 221 10.61 51.53 26.89
C GLU A 221 9.25 52.22 26.74
N GLN A 222 8.14 51.61 27.17
CA GLN A 222 6.79 52.21 27.02
C GLN A 222 6.31 53.02 28.23
N GLU A 223 7.01 52.99 29.37
CA GLU A 223 6.64 53.76 30.58
C GLU A 223 7.44 55.06 30.76
N GLN A 224 8.31 55.44 29.81
CA GLN A 224 9.06 56.70 29.85
C GLN A 224 8.56 57.79 28.89
N GLU A 225 7.50 57.53 28.11
CA GLU A 225 6.84 58.51 27.23
C GLU A 225 5.37 58.75 27.64
N GLN A 226 5.13 59.26 28.85
CA GLN A 226 3.91 60.01 29.20
C GLN A 226 4.24 61.16 30.15
#